data_AF-A0A067K8R4-F1
#
_entry.id   AF-A0A067K8R4-F1
#
_cell.length_a   1.000
_cell.length_b   1.000
_cell.length_c   1.000
_cell.angle_alpha   90.00
_cell.angle_beta   90.00
_cell.angle_gamma   90.00
#
_symmetry.space_group_name_H-M   'P 1'
#
loop_
_entity.id
_entity.type
_entity.pdbx_description
1 polymer ?
#
loop_
_entity_poly.entity_id
_entity_poly.type
_entity_poly.pdbx_seq_one_letter_code
_entity_poly.pdbx_strand_id
1 'polypeptide(L)'
;MIQPTLDRRVQYLFPLALTSILVLGISRLVLDNLKSNHSYIFRLYNGRQEHNKRAVFVLPKDRFKESCNVFEGQWVWDNVSHPLYREESCPYLVKQTTCLRNGRPDSFYQNWRWKPEKCNLPRY
;
A
#
# COMPACT_ATOMS: atom_id res chain seq x y z
N MET A 1 16.41 -7.47 -58.19
CA MET A 1 15.14 -7.21 -57.47
C MET A 1 14.51 -8.56 -57.14
N ILE A 2 14.67 -9.03 -55.90
CA ILE A 2 14.12 -10.31 -55.43
C ILE A 2 13.12 -9.96 -54.33
N GLN A 3 11.85 -10.21 -54.59
CA GLN A 3 10.74 -9.98 -53.65
C GLN A 3 10.64 -11.20 -52.72
N PRO A 4 10.56 -11.03 -51.39
CA PRO A 4 10.36 -12.17 -50.50
C PRO A 4 8.88 -12.55 -50.50
N THR A 5 8.56 -13.79 -50.87
CA THR A 5 7.24 -14.39 -50.69
C THR A 5 7.02 -14.64 -49.20
N LEU A 6 6.50 -13.64 -48.50
CA LEU A 6 6.05 -13.79 -47.11
C LEU A 6 4.94 -14.85 -47.07
N ASP A 7 5.22 -15.97 -46.41
CA ASP A 7 4.37 -17.16 -46.33
C ASP A 7 2.91 -16.78 -46.00
N ARG A 8 1.97 -17.24 -46.84
CA ARG A 8 0.54 -16.98 -46.68
C ARG A 8 0.00 -17.44 -45.32
N ARG A 9 0.62 -18.45 -44.70
CA ARG A 9 0.29 -18.87 -43.32
C ARG A 9 0.67 -17.81 -42.30
N VAL A 10 1.82 -17.17 -42.46
CA VAL A 10 2.26 -16.03 -41.63
C VAL A 10 1.29 -14.86 -41.78
N GLN A 11 0.82 -14.57 -42.99
CA GLN A 11 -0.17 -13.51 -43.22
C GLN A 11 -1.52 -13.73 -42.52
N TYR A 12 -1.94 -14.97 -42.23
CA TYR A 12 -3.20 -15.26 -41.53
C TYR A 12 -3.02 -15.58 -40.04
N LEU A 13 -1.90 -16.19 -39.64
CA LEU A 13 -1.64 -16.53 -38.24
C LEU A 13 -1.36 -15.30 -37.37
N PHE A 14 -0.61 -14.33 -37.89
CA PHE A 14 -0.33 -13.09 -37.16
C PHE A 14 -1.59 -12.28 -36.85
N PRO A 15 -2.51 -12.01 -37.79
CA PRO A 15 -3.75 -11.30 -37.45
C PRO A 15 -4.65 -12.09 -36.52
N LEU A 16 -4.74 -13.43 -36.65
CA LEU A 16 -5.51 -14.26 -35.72
C LEU A 16 -4.94 -14.26 -34.30
N ALA A 17 -3.61 -14.29 -34.17
CA ALA A 17 -2.94 -14.18 -32.87
C ALA A 17 -3.16 -12.79 -32.26
N LEU A 18 -3.05 -11.73 -33.07
CA LEU A 18 -3.31 -10.35 -32.63
C LEU A 18 -4.76 -10.14 -32.20
N THR A 19 -5.74 -10.64 -32.96
CA THR A 19 -7.15 -10.54 -32.57
C THR A 19 -7.43 -11.34 -31.30
N SER A 20 -6.83 -12.53 -31.15
CA SER A 20 -6.94 -13.31 -29.91
C SER A 20 -6.39 -12.55 -28.70
N ILE A 21 -5.20 -11.95 -28.81
CA ILE A 21 -4.58 -11.15 -27.74
C ILE A 21 -5.43 -9.92 -27.42
N LEU A 22 -5.94 -9.21 -28.43
CA LEU A 22 -6.80 -8.04 -28.24
C LEU A 22 -8.13 -8.42 -27.56
N VAL A 23 -8.77 -9.50 -27.98
CA VAL A 23 -10.02 -10.00 -27.37
C VAL A 23 -9.78 -10.39 -25.92
N LEU A 24 -8.72 -11.15 -25.64
CA LEU A 24 -8.37 -11.54 -24.26
C LEU A 24 -8.03 -10.32 -23.39
N GLY A 25 -7.32 -9.33 -23.92
CA GLY A 25 -7.00 -8.08 -23.24
C GLY A 25 -8.24 -7.25 -22.92
N ILE A 26 -9.15 -7.10 -23.88
CA ILE A 26 -10.42 -6.38 -23.69
C ILE A 26 -11.31 -7.13 -22.68
N SER A 27 -11.43 -8.46 -22.78
CA SER A 27 -12.21 -9.25 -21.82
C SER A 27 -11.66 -9.12 -20.39
N ARG A 28 -10.34 -9.09 -20.20
CA ARG A 28 -9.72 -8.83 -18.90
C ARG A 28 -10.01 -7.43 -18.38
N LEU A 29 -9.85 -6.39 -19.22
CA LEU A 29 -10.14 -5.01 -18.85
C LEU A 29 -11.61 -4.79 -18.45
N VAL A 30 -12.54 -5.43 -19.16
CA VAL A 30 -13.97 -5.42 -18.84
C VAL A 30 -14.23 -6.15 -17.54
N LEU A 31 -13.62 -7.31 -17.32
CA LEU A 31 -13.77 -8.07 -16.06
C LEU A 31 -13.24 -7.29 -14.85
N ASP A 32 -12.09 -6.62 -15.00
CA ASP A 32 -11.51 -5.79 -13.95
C ASP A 32 -12.35 -4.52 -13.68
N ASN A 33 -12.95 -3.91 -14.71
CA ASN A 33 -13.91 -2.81 -14.54
C ASN A 33 -15.23 -3.26 -13.87
N LEU A 34 -15.76 -4.43 -14.25
CA LEU A 34 -16.94 -5.01 -13.60
C LEU A 34 -16.66 -5.38 -12.14
N LYS A 35 -15.43 -5.80 -11.82
CA LYS A 35 -14.97 -6.02 -10.44
C LYS A 35 -14.78 -4.71 -9.67
N SER A 36 -14.37 -3.64 -10.36
CA SER A 36 -14.17 -2.31 -9.78
C SER A 36 -15.49 -1.61 -9.41
N ASN A 37 -16.59 -1.92 -10.10
CA ASN A 37 -17.92 -1.44 -9.71
C ASN A 37 -18.49 -2.33 -8.60
N HIS A 38 -18.13 -1.97 -7.37
CA HIS A 38 -18.75 -2.37 -6.11
C HIS A 38 -20.23 -2.77 -6.27
N SER A 39 -20.48 -4.06 -6.46
CA SER A 39 -21.80 -4.59 -6.80
C SER A 39 -22.85 -4.13 -5.78
N TYR A 40 -24.04 -3.78 -6.26
CA TYR A 40 -25.22 -3.55 -5.40
C TYR A 40 -25.53 -4.78 -4.52
N ILE A 41 -25.13 -5.97 -4.97
CA ILE A 41 -25.26 -7.24 -4.24
C ILE A 41 -24.39 -7.25 -2.97
N PHE A 42 -23.16 -6.73 -2.98
CA PHE A 42 -22.33 -6.63 -1.77
C PHE A 42 -22.95 -5.69 -0.72
N ARG A 43 -23.69 -4.66 -1.16
CA ARG A 43 -24.44 -3.74 -0.28
C ARG A 43 -25.67 -4.39 0.36
N LEU A 44 -26.33 -5.32 -0.34
CA LEU A 44 -27.48 -6.07 0.17
C LEU A 44 -27.09 -7.25 1.07
N TYR A 45 -25.90 -7.83 0.87
CA TYR A 45 -25.40 -8.95 1.68
C TYR A 45 -24.70 -8.50 2.98
N ASN A 46 -24.12 -7.30 3.01
CA ASN A 46 -23.67 -6.69 4.27
C ASN A 46 -24.85 -6.06 4.99
N GLY A 47 -25.75 -6.93 5.47
CA GLY A 47 -26.68 -6.60 6.54
C GLY A 47 -25.91 -5.92 7.67
N ARG A 48 -26.49 -4.83 8.17
CA ARG A 48 -26.07 -4.00 9.30
C ARG A 48 -25.29 -4.81 10.35
N GLN A 49 -23.97 -4.93 10.18
CA GLN A 49 -23.09 -5.31 11.27
C GLN A 49 -23.00 -4.07 12.14
N GLU A 50 -23.90 -4.00 13.11
CA GLU A 50 -23.73 -3.19 14.29
C GLU A 50 -22.50 -3.75 15.00
N HIS A 51 -21.32 -3.31 14.54
CA HIS A 51 -20.07 -3.65 15.17
C HIS A 51 -20.18 -3.18 16.61
N ASN A 52 -20.39 -4.14 17.49
CA ASN A 52 -20.38 -3.97 18.93
C ASN A 52 -18.95 -3.51 19.29
N LYS A 53 -18.69 -2.21 19.15
CA LYS A 53 -17.39 -1.60 19.38
C LYS A 53 -17.11 -1.79 20.86
N ARG A 54 -16.28 -2.79 21.18
CA ARG A 54 -15.76 -2.98 22.53
C ARG A 54 -15.16 -1.66 22.98
N ALA A 55 -15.56 -1.16 24.14
CA ALA A 55 -14.95 0.02 24.73
C ALA A 55 -13.46 -0.29 24.93
N VAL A 56 -12.59 0.49 24.30
CA VAL A 56 -11.15 0.39 24.53
C VAL A 56 -10.89 1.00 25.90
N PHE A 57 -10.57 0.15 26.88
CA PHE A 57 -10.19 0.61 28.21
C PHE A 57 -8.78 1.20 28.16
N VAL A 58 -8.69 2.53 28.11
CA VAL A 58 -7.43 3.27 28.21
C VAL A 58 -7.16 3.57 29.68
N LEU A 59 -6.07 3.02 30.21
CA LEU A 59 -5.63 3.26 31.58
C LEU A 59 -5.31 4.76 31.75
N PRO A 60 -5.59 5.39 32.92
CA PRO A 60 -5.36 6.83 33.10
C PRO A 60 -3.94 7.29 32.81
N LYS A 61 -2.94 6.43 32.99
CA LYS A 61 -1.53 6.71 32.68
C LYS A 61 -1.24 6.86 31.18
N ASP A 62 -2.06 6.22 30.34
CA ASP A 62 -1.91 6.20 28.88
C ASP A 62 -2.78 7.29 28.22
N ARG A 63 -3.51 8.08 29.02
CA ARG A 63 -4.26 9.24 28.53
C ARG A 63 -3.35 10.46 28.48
N PHE A 64 -3.31 11.09 27.32
CA PHE A 64 -2.73 12.43 27.21
C PHE A 64 -3.59 13.43 27.99
N LYS A 65 -2.94 14.39 28.64
CA LYS A 65 -3.63 15.55 29.22
C LYS A 65 -4.33 16.31 28.10
N GLU A 66 -5.47 16.95 28.39
CA GLU A 66 -6.22 17.72 27.39
C GLU A 66 -5.39 18.84 26.74
N SER A 67 -4.36 19.34 27.43
CA SER A 67 -3.43 20.34 26.92
C SER A 67 -2.33 19.79 25.99
N CYS A 68 -2.20 18.46 25.87
CA CYS A 68 -1.22 17.79 25.03
C CYS A 68 -1.79 17.61 23.61
N ASN A 69 -1.54 18.59 22.75
CA ASN A 69 -1.78 18.42 21.33
C ASN A 69 -0.64 17.59 20.72
N VAL A 70 -0.90 16.30 20.47
CA VAL A 70 0.12 15.39 19.92
C VAL A 70 0.57 15.73 18.50
N PHE A 71 -0.15 16.61 17.80
CA PHE A 71 0.18 17.06 16.44
C PHE A 71 0.99 18.37 16.42
N GLU A 72 1.18 19.01 17.58
CA GLU A 72 1.95 20.26 17.73
C GLU A 72 3.29 19.94 18.41
N GLY A 73 4.37 20.20 17.68
CA GLY A 73 5.72 19.82 18.12
C GLY A 73 6.72 19.90 17.00
N GLN A 74 7.79 19.12 17.13
CA GLN A 74 8.91 19.15 16.19
C GLN A 74 9.51 17.76 16.00
N TRP A 75 10.14 17.58 14.84
CA TRP A 75 11.00 16.45 14.58
C TRP A 75 12.33 16.65 15.32
N VAL A 76 12.74 15.64 16.09
CA VAL A 76 14.03 15.62 16.77
C VAL A 76 14.84 14.43 16.30
N TRP A 77 16.13 14.66 16.08
CA TRP A 77 17.06 13.58 15.72
C TRP A 77 17.32 12.68 16.93
N ASP A 78 17.17 11.37 16.72
CA ASP A 78 17.35 10.35 17.75
C ASP A 78 17.89 9.06 17.12
N ASN A 79 19.22 8.92 17.10
CA ASN A 79 19.89 7.71 16.61
C ASN A 79 20.06 6.63 17.69
N VAL A 80 19.53 6.84 18.90
CA VAL A 80 19.65 5.89 20.02
C VAL A 80 18.39 5.02 20.11
N SER A 81 17.21 5.63 19.98
CA SER A 81 15.93 4.94 20.11
C SER A 81 15.25 4.62 18.77
N HIS A 82 15.64 5.28 17.68
CA HIS A 82 15.07 5.09 16.35
C HIS A 82 16.10 4.51 15.35
N PRO A 83 15.63 3.77 14.32
CA PRO A 83 14.23 3.39 14.08
C PRO A 83 13.72 2.34 15.08
N LEU A 84 12.40 2.29 15.27
CA LEU A 84 11.75 1.32 16.16
C LEU A 84 11.89 -0.13 15.68
N TYR A 85 12.12 -0.32 14.38
CA TYR A 85 12.41 -1.61 13.76
C TYR A 85 13.34 -1.38 12.56
N ARG A 86 14.10 -2.41 12.18
CA ARG A 86 14.88 -2.38 10.93
C ARG A 86 14.08 -3.01 9.81
N GLU A 87 14.21 -2.49 8.59
CA GLU A 87 13.53 -3.02 7.39
C GLU A 87 13.75 -4.54 7.23
N GLU A 88 14.98 -4.98 7.44
CA GLU A 88 15.43 -6.38 7.40
C GLU A 88 14.87 -7.26 8.52
N SER A 89 14.44 -6.68 9.65
CA SER A 89 13.83 -7.43 10.77
C SER A 89 12.33 -7.71 10.59
N CYS A 90 11.66 -7.06 9.63
CA CYS A 90 10.22 -7.18 9.43
C CYS A 90 9.90 -7.91 8.11
N PRO A 91 9.62 -9.22 8.14
CA PRO A 91 9.39 -10.02 6.92
C PRO A 91 8.09 -9.66 6.19
N TYR A 92 7.20 -8.91 6.84
CA TYR A 92 5.90 -8.53 6.31
C TYR A 92 5.94 -7.25 5.47
N LEU A 93 7.09 -6.56 5.38
CA LEU A 93 7.21 -5.36 4.56
C LEU A 93 7.15 -5.71 3.05
N VAL A 94 6.15 -5.15 2.39
CA VAL A 94 5.96 -5.26 0.94
C VAL A 94 7.01 -4.48 0.19
N LYS A 95 7.28 -4.86 -1.07
CA LYS A 95 8.34 -4.25 -1.88
C LYS A 95 8.21 -2.73 -1.99
N GLN A 96 6.99 -2.20 -2.05
CA GLN A 96 6.73 -0.76 -2.17
C GLN A 96 7.25 0.06 -0.98
N THR A 97 7.44 -0.55 0.19
CA THR A 97 7.86 0.15 1.41
C THR A 97 9.29 -0.18 1.86
N THR A 98 10.00 -1.07 1.15
CA THR A 98 11.38 -1.45 1.47
C THR A 98 12.40 -0.59 0.73
N CYS A 99 12.53 0.67 1.14
CA CYS A 99 13.35 1.68 0.48
C CYS A 99 14.84 1.30 0.42
N LEU A 100 15.40 0.78 1.51
CA LEU A 100 16.82 0.40 1.53
C LEU A 100 17.06 -0.78 0.58
N ARG A 101 16.20 -1.80 0.62
CA ARG A 101 16.26 -2.94 -0.31
C ARG A 101 16.01 -2.53 -1.77
N ASN A 102 15.27 -1.45 -1.99
CA ASN A 102 15.04 -0.87 -3.32
C ASN A 102 16.17 0.08 -3.79
N GLY A 103 17.29 0.16 -3.05
CA GLY A 103 18.49 0.87 -3.49
C GLY A 103 18.59 2.32 -3.01
N ARG A 104 17.76 2.76 -2.05
CA ARG A 104 17.96 4.07 -1.42
C ARG A 104 19.29 4.06 -0.65
N PRO A 105 20.22 5.00 -0.92
CA PRO A 105 21.56 4.96 -0.35
C PRO A 105 21.63 5.50 1.08
N ASP A 106 20.69 6.37 1.47
CA ASP A 106 20.64 7.00 2.78
C ASP A 106 19.61 6.35 3.73
N SER A 107 19.93 6.34 5.03
CA SER A 107 19.07 5.81 6.08
C SER A 107 18.76 6.83 7.20
N PHE A 108 19.32 8.04 7.13
CA PHE A 108 19.16 9.06 8.18
C PHE A 108 17.70 9.43 8.45
N TYR A 109 16.83 9.33 7.44
CA TYR A 109 15.40 9.59 7.58
C TYR A 109 14.73 8.70 8.64
N GLN A 110 15.31 7.54 8.95
CA GLN A 110 14.79 6.57 9.92
C GLN A 110 15.04 6.99 11.38
N ASN A 111 15.94 7.94 11.62
CA ASN A 111 16.39 8.35 12.96
C ASN A 111 15.65 9.59 13.49
N TRP A 112 14.61 10.06 12.80
CA TRP A 112 13.80 11.17 13.29
C TRP A 112 12.65 10.64 14.12
N ARG A 113 12.44 11.24 15.29
CA ARG A 113 11.22 11.00 16.09
C ARG A 113 10.42 12.27 16.26
N TRP A 114 9.11 12.11 16.32
CA TRP A 114 8.21 13.20 16.63
C TRP A 114 8.22 13.49 18.14
N LYS A 115 8.38 14.75 18.52
CA LYS A 115 8.32 15.21 19.92
C LYS A 115 7.24 16.30 20.06
N PRO A 116 6.07 15.98 20.64
CA PRO A 116 5.09 16.99 21.00
C PRO A 116 5.68 18.03 21.96
N GLU A 117 5.18 19.27 21.91
CA GLU A 117 5.73 20.36 22.72
C GLU A 117 5.38 20.21 24.21
N LYS A 118 4.13 19.85 24.51
CA LYS A 118 3.55 19.89 25.87
C LYS A 118 3.57 18.55 26.60
N CYS A 119 4.12 17.50 25.99
CA CYS A 119 4.06 16.14 26.50
C CYS A 119 5.08 15.21 25.81
N ASN A 120 5.35 14.06 26.43
CA ASN A 120 6.12 12.99 25.82
C ASN A 120 5.17 11.87 25.37
N LEU A 121 5.47 11.27 24.21
CA LEU A 121 4.78 10.06 23.77
C LEU A 121 5.24 8.87 24.64
N PRO A 122 4.32 7.96 25.02
CA PRO A 122 4.69 6.71 25.67
C PRO A 122 5.59 5.89 24.74
N ARG A 123 6.49 5.11 25.34
CA ARG A 123 7.35 4.18 24.61
C ARG A 123 6.53 2.94 24.28
N TYR A 124 6.12 2.82 23.01
CA TYR A 124 5.37 1.73 22.35
C TYR A 124 4.34 0.95 23.18
#